data_AF-A0A7L1ZYB7-F1
#
_entry.id   AF-A0A7L1ZYB7-F1
#
_cell.length_a   1.000
_cell.length_b   1.000
_cell.length_c   1.000
_cell.angle_alpha   90.00
_cell.angle_beta   90.00
_cell.angle_gamma   90.00
#
_symmetry.space_group_name_H-M   'P 1'
#
loop_
_entity.id
_entity.type
_entity.pdbx_description
1 polymer ?
#
loop_
_entity_poly.entity_id
_entity_poly.type
_entity_poly.pdbx_seq_one_letter_code
_entity_poly.pdbx_strand_id
1 'polypeptide(L)'
;ENLLLVECPCPPRSQQGQKEPLGLSLPRLLISSFFKVQEKQRPCSSSQEQDWRQGLAAPSPPAAAELNVGRLIYQILHVDISLENILGFSSKRLPEIPSLSIYSAGLRRLATLLLHRDPQQRVSVEQARGILQVLLWGPRQELFARSRKSLELLRSWLEVKRALLLLKFAENSVGTRVSPGLEEWLCCQYFQGVTEHTLYQVTQVLYAP
;
A
#
# COMPACT_ATOMS: atom_id res chain seq x y z
N GLU A 1 -17.95 9.60 -5.85
CA GLU A 1 -16.65 8.95 -6.07
C GLU A 1 -15.67 9.51 -5.03
N ASN A 2 -14.98 8.65 -4.26
CA ASN A 2 -14.16 9.08 -3.11
C ASN A 2 -12.65 9.12 -3.43
N LEU A 3 -12.26 8.82 -4.67
CA LEU A 3 -10.86 8.75 -5.11
C LEU A 3 -10.71 9.58 -6.38
N LEU A 4 -9.79 10.53 -6.36
CA LEU A 4 -9.47 11.40 -7.50
C LEU A 4 -8.00 11.21 -7.88
N LEU A 5 -7.72 11.03 -9.17
CA LEU A 5 -6.36 11.00 -9.71
C LEU A 5 -6.06 12.37 -10.33
N VAL A 6 -4.99 13.01 -9.86
CA VAL A 6 -4.55 14.32 -10.32
C VAL A 6 -3.15 14.20 -10.88
N GLU A 7 -2.93 14.67 -12.12
CA GLU A 7 -1.58 14.70 -12.69
C GLU A 7 -0.69 15.68 -11.91
N CYS A 8 0.53 15.23 -11.57
CA CYS A 8 1.52 16.13 -11.01
C CYS A 8 2.06 17.03 -12.13
N PRO A 9 2.03 18.36 -12.00
CA PRO A 9 2.58 19.25 -13.01
C PRO A 9 4.08 18.98 -13.15
N CYS A 10 4.48 18.45 -14.30
CA CYS A 10 5.89 18.36 -14.66
C CYS A 10 6.38 19.76 -15.07
N PRO A 11 7.55 20.23 -14.59
CA PRO A 11 8.14 21.46 -15.11
C PRO A 11 8.42 21.29 -16.62
N PRO A 12 8.28 22.34 -17.44
CA PRO A 12 8.44 22.23 -18.88
C PRO A 12 9.86 21.76 -19.22
N ARG A 13 9.95 20.62 -19.92
CA ARG A 13 11.19 20.06 -20.45
C ARG A 13 11.71 21.03 -21.52
N SER A 14 12.88 21.61 -21.33
CA SER A 14 13.58 22.37 -22.37
C SER A 14 13.74 21.47 -23.60
N GLN A 15 13.23 21.95 -24.74
CA GLN A 15 13.17 21.21 -25.99
C GLN A 15 14.59 20.88 -26.48
N GLN A 16 15.06 19.65 -26.29
CA GLN A 16 16.05 19.08 -27.19
C GLN A 16 15.79 17.58 -27.34
N GLY A 17 15.53 17.20 -28.60
CA GLY A 17 14.84 15.98 -28.95
C GLY A 17 15.56 14.70 -28.53
N GLN A 18 14.80 13.83 -27.88
CA GLN A 18 14.86 12.39 -28.08
C GLN A 18 13.46 11.85 -27.75
N LYS A 19 12.91 11.05 -28.68
CA LYS A 19 11.63 10.32 -28.51
C LYS A 19 11.81 9.27 -27.41
N GLU A 20 11.68 9.66 -26.16
CA GLU A 20 11.34 8.73 -25.09
C GLU A 20 9.84 8.43 -25.18
N PRO A 21 9.41 7.18 -24.96
CA PRO A 21 7.99 6.86 -25.01
C PRO A 21 7.27 7.76 -24.02
N LEU A 22 6.07 8.24 -24.39
CA LEU A 22 5.18 9.07 -23.58
C LEU A 22 5.07 8.49 -22.16
N GLY A 23 5.97 8.91 -21.28
CA GLY A 23 6.10 8.37 -19.94
C GLY A 23 4.96 8.92 -19.13
N LEU A 24 3.88 8.15 -19.00
CA LEU A 24 2.76 8.48 -18.14
C LEU A 24 3.33 8.76 -16.74
N SER A 25 3.25 10.01 -16.30
CA SER A 25 3.71 10.41 -14.97
C SER A 25 2.77 9.77 -13.94
N LEU A 26 3.32 9.29 -12.82
CA LEU A 26 2.50 8.71 -11.75
C LEU A 26 1.55 9.80 -11.20
N PRO A 27 0.22 9.66 -11.34
CA PRO A 27 -0.70 10.66 -10.83
C PRO A 27 -0.76 10.62 -9.30
N ARG A 28 -1.06 11.76 -8.70
CA ARG A 28 -1.33 11.91 -7.27
C ARG A 28 -2.75 11.44 -6.96
N LEU A 29 -2.88 10.43 -6.10
CA LEU A 29 -4.16 9.99 -5.55
C LEU A 29 -4.61 10.92 -4.41
N LEU A 30 -5.81 11.46 -4.52
CA LEU A 30 -6.48 12.25 -3.49
C LEU A 30 -7.73 11.52 -3.00
N ILE A 31 -7.85 11.37 -1.68
CA ILE A 31 -9.06 10.83 -1.05
C ILE A 31 -10.01 12.01 -0.83
N SER A 32 -11.20 11.93 -1.41
CA SER A 32 -12.25 12.94 -1.32
C SER A 32 -13.45 12.45 -0.50
N SER A 33 -14.38 13.35 -0.21
CA SER A 33 -15.69 13.03 0.39
C SER A 33 -15.65 12.42 1.79
N PHE A 34 -15.13 13.18 2.76
CA PHE A 34 -15.05 12.79 4.19
C PHE A 34 -16.37 12.88 4.96
N PHE A 35 -17.49 13.23 4.30
CA PHE A 35 -18.79 13.48 4.95
C PHE A 35 -19.38 12.28 5.73
N LYS A 36 -18.88 11.06 5.51
CA LYS A 36 -19.32 9.85 6.20
C LYS A 36 -18.43 9.44 7.39
N VAL A 37 -17.39 10.22 7.70
CA VAL A 37 -16.53 9.95 8.85
C VAL A 37 -17.27 10.43 10.09
N GLN A 38 -17.90 9.51 10.82
CA GLN A 38 -18.40 9.79 12.16
C GLN A 38 -17.19 10.12 13.05
N GLU A 39 -17.04 11.40 13.34
CA GLU A 39 -16.06 11.91 14.29
C GLU A 39 -16.39 11.32 15.68
N LYS A 40 -15.39 10.71 16.33
CA LYS A 40 -15.51 10.27 17.72
C LYS A 40 -15.78 11.51 18.58
N GLN A 41 -17.05 11.77 18.90
CA GLN A 41 -17.37 12.78 19.91
C GLN A 41 -16.66 12.41 21.22
N ARG A 42 -15.87 13.36 21.74
CA ARG A 42 -15.32 13.33 23.10
C ARG A 42 -16.50 13.34 24.10
N PRO A 43 -16.48 12.55 25.18
CA PRO A 43 -17.51 12.64 26.20
C PRO A 43 -17.22 13.85 27.10
N CYS A 44 -17.93 14.95 26.87
CA CYS A 44 -18.25 15.90 27.92
C CYS A 44 -19.76 15.75 28.21
N SER A 45 -20.06 15.30 29.43
CA SER A 45 -21.33 15.38 30.18
C SER A 45 -22.20 16.58 29.79
N SER A 46 -23.54 16.53 29.74
CA SER A 46 -24.53 15.78 30.50
C SER A 46 -25.90 15.79 29.78
N SER A 47 -26.84 14.99 30.32
CA SER A 47 -28.30 15.01 30.09
C SER A 47 -28.86 13.99 29.11
N GLN A 48 -29.15 12.81 29.68
CA GLN A 48 -30.44 12.13 29.63
C GLN A 48 -31.34 12.44 28.43
N GLU A 49 -31.25 11.62 27.37
CA GLU A 49 -32.40 11.27 26.53
C GLU A 49 -32.10 10.02 25.67
N GLN A 50 -32.69 8.89 26.11
CA GLN A 50 -33.42 7.92 25.28
C GLN A 50 -32.65 7.14 24.19
N ASP A 51 -32.07 6.01 24.61
CA ASP A 51 -32.63 4.67 24.36
C ASP A 51 -33.32 4.40 22.99
N TRP A 52 -32.60 4.48 21.87
CA TRP A 52 -32.99 3.84 20.57
C TRP A 52 -31.79 3.36 19.72
N ARG A 53 -30.61 3.14 20.29
CA ARG A 53 -29.41 2.69 19.53
C ARG A 53 -29.04 1.21 19.75
N GLN A 54 -29.94 0.41 20.32
CA GLN A 54 -29.77 -1.04 20.44
C GLN A 54 -30.37 -1.75 19.22
N GLY A 55 -29.65 -1.70 18.10
CA GLY A 55 -30.01 -2.42 16.89
C GLY A 55 -29.12 -2.00 15.74
N LEU A 56 -28.13 -2.82 15.40
CA LEU A 56 -27.18 -2.62 14.29
C LEU A 56 -26.17 -1.49 14.50
N ALA A 57 -25.43 -1.53 15.62
CA ALA A 57 -24.15 -0.83 15.70
C ALA A 57 -23.18 -1.47 14.67
N ALA A 58 -23.22 -0.96 13.43
CA ALA A 58 -22.26 -1.29 12.39
C ALA A 58 -20.85 -1.03 12.94
N PRO A 59 -19.90 -1.97 12.80
CA PRO A 59 -18.55 -1.76 13.31
C PRO A 59 -17.92 -0.56 12.60
N SER A 60 -17.66 0.51 13.32
CA SER A 60 -16.78 1.60 12.87
C SER A 60 -15.36 1.37 13.44
N PRO A 61 -14.31 2.00 12.90
CA PRO A 61 -13.94 2.09 11.48
C PRO A 61 -12.56 1.47 11.05
N PRO A 62 -11.62 0.97 11.90
CA PRO A 62 -10.31 0.50 11.40
C PRO A 62 -10.45 -0.76 10.53
N ALA A 63 -11.27 -1.70 11.00
CA ALA A 63 -11.63 -2.90 10.28
C ALA A 63 -12.33 -2.60 8.93
N ALA A 64 -13.08 -1.51 8.86
CA ALA A 64 -13.75 -1.09 7.63
C ALA A 64 -12.75 -0.52 6.61
N ALA A 65 -11.75 0.25 7.05
CA ALA A 65 -10.71 0.79 6.19
C ALA A 65 -9.88 -0.33 5.53
N GLU A 66 -9.47 -1.33 6.30
CA GLU A 66 -8.71 -2.49 5.80
C GLU A 66 -9.51 -3.29 4.76
N LEU A 67 -10.78 -3.57 5.04
CA LEU A 67 -11.67 -4.24 4.10
C LEU A 67 -11.89 -3.44 2.81
N ASN A 68 -12.03 -2.11 2.94
CA ASN A 68 -12.16 -1.22 1.79
C ASN A 68 -10.89 -1.23 0.92
N VAL A 69 -9.70 -1.21 1.53
CA VAL A 69 -8.43 -1.34 0.79
C VAL A 69 -8.35 -2.71 0.10
N GLY A 70 -8.72 -3.79 0.80
CA GLY A 70 -8.78 -5.13 0.22
C GLY A 70 -9.70 -5.20 -1.00
N ARG A 71 -10.88 -4.58 -0.92
CA ARG A 71 -11.83 -4.48 -2.05
C ARG A 71 -11.27 -3.65 -3.20
N LEU A 72 -10.61 -2.53 -2.91
CA LEU A 72 -9.99 -1.67 -3.92
C LEU A 72 -8.92 -2.41 -4.74
N ILE A 73 -8.15 -3.31 -4.11
CA ILE A 73 -7.16 -4.12 -4.85
C ILE A 73 -7.84 -4.91 -5.98
N TYR A 74 -8.96 -5.59 -5.69
CA TYR A 74 -9.67 -6.34 -6.72
C TYR A 74 -10.29 -5.45 -7.80
N GLN A 75 -10.83 -4.29 -7.40
CA GLN A 75 -11.39 -3.33 -8.35
C GLN A 75 -10.33 -2.78 -9.32
N ILE A 76 -9.14 -2.40 -8.81
CA ILE A 76 -8.02 -1.91 -9.63
C ILE A 76 -7.50 -3.01 -10.56
N LEU A 77 -7.54 -4.25 -10.12
CA LEU A 77 -7.13 -5.41 -10.91
C LEU A 77 -8.23 -5.93 -11.84
N HIS A 78 -9.38 -5.24 -11.94
CA HIS A 78 -10.53 -5.60 -12.76
C HIS A 78 -11.06 -7.02 -12.49
N VAL A 79 -10.99 -7.46 -11.23
CA VAL A 79 -11.54 -8.74 -10.79
C VAL A 79 -12.85 -8.46 -10.05
N ASP A 80 -13.96 -8.99 -10.58
CA ASP A 80 -15.28 -8.81 -9.97
C ASP A 80 -15.35 -9.48 -8.60
N ILE A 81 -15.55 -8.65 -7.58
CA ILE A 81 -15.85 -9.09 -6.23
C ILE A 81 -17.23 -8.58 -5.84
N SER A 82 -18.15 -9.53 -5.63
CA SER A 82 -19.41 -9.26 -4.93
C SER A 82 -19.13 -9.04 -3.44
N LEU A 83 -19.82 -8.05 -2.84
CA LEU A 83 -19.73 -7.78 -1.39
C LEU A 83 -20.16 -8.99 -0.55
N GLU A 84 -21.04 -9.82 -1.08
CA GLU A 84 -21.48 -11.09 -0.50
C GLU A 84 -20.30 -12.05 -0.33
N ASN A 85 -19.37 -12.12 -1.30
CA ASN A 85 -18.18 -12.96 -1.18
C ASN A 85 -17.19 -12.46 -0.12
N ILE A 86 -17.13 -11.14 0.15
CA ILE A 86 -16.28 -10.56 1.19
C ILE A 86 -16.88 -10.77 2.58
N LEU A 87 -18.19 -10.53 2.71
CA LEU A 87 -18.87 -10.44 4.01
C LEU A 87 -19.62 -11.71 4.42
N GLY A 88 -19.87 -12.67 3.51
CA GLY A 88 -20.95 -13.63 3.74
C GLY A 88 -20.89 -15.01 3.09
N PHE A 89 -20.67 -16.00 3.95
CA PHE A 89 -21.49 -17.22 4.07
C PHE A 89 -21.44 -18.36 3.03
N SER A 90 -21.11 -18.17 1.74
CA SER A 90 -21.26 -19.28 0.76
C SER A 90 -19.95 -19.94 0.28
N SER A 91 -18.83 -19.23 0.27
CA SER A 91 -17.56 -19.80 -0.20
C SER A 91 -16.38 -19.44 0.70
N LYS A 92 -15.57 -20.44 1.07
CA LYS A 92 -14.38 -20.28 1.93
C LYS A 92 -13.20 -19.63 1.19
N ARG A 93 -13.31 -19.39 -0.12
CA ARG A 93 -12.21 -18.87 -0.96
C ARG A 93 -12.56 -17.51 -1.55
N LEU A 94 -11.65 -16.56 -1.37
CA LEU A 94 -11.63 -15.31 -2.14
C LEU A 94 -11.39 -15.63 -3.63
N PRO A 95 -11.93 -14.83 -4.56
CA PRO A 95 -11.64 -14.98 -5.98
C PRO A 95 -10.15 -14.94 -6.27
N GLU A 96 -9.69 -15.78 -7.20
CA GLU A 96 -8.27 -15.85 -7.52
C GLU A 96 -7.85 -14.66 -8.39
N ILE A 97 -6.87 -13.89 -7.91
CA ILE A 97 -6.22 -12.85 -8.72
C ILE A 97 -5.33 -13.54 -9.76
N PRO A 98 -5.47 -13.26 -11.07
CA PRO A 98 -4.65 -13.88 -12.10
C PRO A 98 -3.16 -13.47 -11.99
N SER A 99 -2.27 -14.41 -12.27
CA SER A 99 -0.81 -14.21 -12.21
C SER A 99 -0.29 -13.52 -13.48
N LEU A 100 -0.53 -12.21 -13.60
CA LEU A 100 -0.16 -11.41 -14.80
C LEU A 100 1.16 -10.65 -14.65
N SER A 101 1.67 -10.51 -13.43
CA SER A 101 2.90 -9.75 -13.16
C SER A 101 3.64 -10.28 -11.94
N ILE A 102 4.86 -9.76 -11.72
CA ILE A 102 5.65 -9.99 -10.50
C ILE A 102 4.94 -9.52 -9.22
N TYR A 103 3.94 -8.63 -9.33
CA TYR A 103 3.18 -8.11 -8.20
C TYR A 103 1.96 -8.97 -7.85
N SER A 104 1.46 -9.77 -8.80
CA SER A 104 0.18 -10.48 -8.66
C SER A 104 0.14 -11.41 -7.45
N ALA A 105 1.20 -12.19 -7.21
CA ALA A 105 1.26 -13.09 -6.05
C ALA A 105 1.25 -12.32 -4.71
N GLY A 106 2.01 -11.22 -4.65
CA GLY A 106 2.05 -10.36 -3.47
C GLY A 106 0.73 -9.61 -3.21
N LEU A 107 0.10 -9.10 -4.26
CA LEU A 107 -1.21 -8.45 -4.17
C LEU A 107 -2.31 -9.45 -3.77
N ARG A 108 -2.26 -10.69 -4.26
CA ARG A 108 -3.15 -11.78 -3.81
C ARG A 108 -2.98 -12.07 -2.32
N ARG A 109 -1.73 -12.17 -1.85
CA ARG A 109 -1.44 -12.35 -0.43
C ARG A 109 -1.95 -11.17 0.41
N LEU A 110 -1.65 -9.94 -0.01
CA LEU A 110 -2.11 -8.73 0.67
C LEU A 110 -3.63 -8.65 0.76
N ALA A 111 -4.33 -8.92 -0.35
CA ALA A 111 -5.78 -8.91 -0.37
C ALA A 111 -6.38 -9.99 0.55
N THR A 112 -5.76 -11.16 0.63
CA THR A 112 -6.17 -12.23 1.57
C THR A 112 -5.99 -11.82 3.03
N LEU A 113 -4.91 -11.09 3.34
CA LEU A 113 -4.62 -10.59 4.69
C LEU A 113 -5.57 -9.45 5.10
N LEU A 114 -5.92 -8.55 4.16
CA LEU A 114 -6.84 -7.44 4.41
C LEU A 114 -8.30 -7.89 4.51
N LEU A 115 -8.68 -8.91 3.73
CA LEU A 115 -10.03 -9.48 3.71
C LEU A 115 -10.18 -10.66 4.67
N HIS A 116 -9.29 -10.78 5.67
CA HIS A 116 -9.37 -11.86 6.63
C HIS A 116 -10.63 -11.74 7.52
N ARG A 117 -11.29 -12.87 7.76
CA ARG A 117 -12.56 -12.92 8.52
C ARG A 117 -12.37 -12.55 9.98
N ASP A 118 -11.31 -13.08 10.59
CA ASP A 118 -10.93 -12.73 11.95
C ASP A 118 -10.21 -11.36 11.98
N PRO A 119 -10.76 -10.35 12.68
CA PRO A 119 -10.11 -9.04 12.81
C PRO A 119 -8.75 -9.11 13.52
N GLN A 120 -8.49 -10.12 14.36
CA GLN A 120 -7.20 -10.26 15.06
C GLN A 120 -6.07 -10.73 14.14
N GLN A 121 -6.41 -11.45 13.07
CA GLN A 121 -5.46 -11.93 12.06
C GLN A 121 -5.35 -11.00 10.85
N ARG A 122 -6.20 -9.96 10.81
CA ARG A 122 -6.22 -8.99 9.72
C ARG A 122 -5.05 -8.03 9.86
N VAL A 123 -4.40 -7.73 8.73
CA VAL A 123 -3.31 -6.76 8.71
C VAL A 123 -3.84 -5.34 8.77
N SER A 124 -3.16 -4.48 9.53
CA SER A 124 -3.48 -3.06 9.60
C SER A 124 -3.16 -2.34 8.28
N VAL A 125 -3.75 -1.17 8.07
CA VAL A 125 -3.44 -0.32 6.89
C VAL A 125 -1.94 0.05 6.85
N GLU A 126 -1.30 0.22 8.00
CA GLU A 126 0.14 0.49 8.09
C GLU A 126 0.98 -0.72 7.65
N GLN A 127 0.59 -1.92 8.08
CA GLN A 127 1.24 -3.15 7.62
C GLN A 127 1.03 -3.38 6.12
N ALA A 128 -0.18 -3.10 5.62
CA ALA A 128 -0.49 -3.16 4.19
C ALA A 128 0.38 -2.19 3.38
N ARG A 129 0.60 -0.96 3.88
CA ARG A 129 1.55 -0.01 3.30
C ARG A 129 2.96 -0.60 3.25
N GLY A 130 3.44 -1.18 4.36
CA GLY A 130 4.75 -1.84 4.40
C GLY A 130 4.89 -2.96 3.36
N ILE A 131 3.86 -3.80 3.23
CA ILE A 131 3.80 -4.85 2.21
C ILE A 131 3.89 -4.26 0.80
N LEU A 132 3.12 -3.22 0.50
CA LEU A 132 3.18 -2.54 -0.80
C LEU A 132 4.57 -1.92 -1.07
N GLN A 133 5.21 -1.33 -0.07
CA GLN A 133 6.57 -0.80 -0.19
C GLN A 133 7.59 -1.90 -0.53
N VAL A 134 7.48 -3.07 0.12
CA VAL A 134 8.32 -4.24 -0.20
C VAL A 134 8.01 -4.78 -1.60
N LEU A 135 6.74 -4.78 -2.02
CA LEU A 135 6.37 -5.18 -3.38
C LEU A 135 6.90 -4.21 -4.45
N LEU A 136 7.01 -2.92 -4.16
CA LEU A 136 7.56 -1.94 -5.10
C LEU A 136 9.09 -1.98 -5.13
N TRP A 137 9.76 -1.84 -3.98
CA TRP A 137 11.21 -1.60 -3.91
C TRP A 137 12.03 -2.75 -3.32
N GLY A 138 11.38 -3.83 -2.88
CA GLY A 138 12.02 -5.02 -2.28
C GLY A 138 12.19 -4.93 -0.76
N PRO A 139 12.82 -5.94 -0.14
CA PRO A 139 13.55 -7.07 -0.74
C PRO A 139 12.61 -8.15 -1.31
N ARG A 140 13.03 -8.78 -2.43
CA ARG A 140 12.24 -9.80 -3.13
C ARG A 140 12.46 -11.20 -2.54
N GLN A 141 11.54 -12.13 -2.82
CA GLN A 141 11.59 -13.50 -2.31
C GLN A 141 12.86 -14.26 -2.75
N GLU A 142 13.38 -13.96 -3.95
CA GLU A 142 14.58 -14.59 -4.50
C GLU A 142 15.85 -14.29 -3.68
N LEU A 143 15.88 -13.16 -2.95
CA LEU A 143 16.96 -12.85 -2.02
C LEU A 143 17.05 -13.92 -0.92
N PHE A 144 15.89 -14.40 -0.46
CA PHE A 144 15.79 -15.39 0.62
C PHE A 144 15.90 -16.84 0.12
N ALA A 145 15.75 -17.06 -1.19
CA ALA A 145 16.00 -18.37 -1.79
C ALA A 145 17.51 -18.69 -1.85
N ARG A 146 18.36 -17.66 -2.00
CA ARG A 146 19.82 -17.81 -2.08
C ARG A 146 20.52 -17.74 -0.73
N SER A 147 19.95 -16.99 0.20
CA SER A 147 20.54 -16.73 1.52
C SER A 147 19.49 -16.85 2.61
N ARG A 148 19.85 -17.43 3.75
CA ARG A 148 18.95 -17.49 4.91
C ARG A 148 18.51 -16.08 5.31
N LYS A 149 17.21 -15.88 5.49
CA LYS A 149 16.68 -14.61 6.00
C LYS A 149 17.25 -14.32 7.39
N SER A 150 18.08 -13.28 7.49
CA SER A 150 18.67 -12.78 8.74
C SER A 150 18.57 -11.26 8.80
N LEU A 151 18.66 -10.68 10.01
CA LEU A 151 18.69 -9.23 10.19
C LEU A 151 19.93 -8.60 9.54
N GLU A 152 21.07 -9.29 9.59
CA GLU A 152 22.32 -8.84 8.96
C GLU A 152 22.18 -8.73 7.44
N LEU A 153 21.60 -9.75 6.79
CA LEU A 153 21.35 -9.73 5.35
C LEU A 153 20.45 -8.55 4.96
N LEU A 154 19.39 -8.31 5.73
CA LEU A 154 18.46 -7.21 5.49
C LEU A 154 19.11 -5.84 5.72
N ARG A 155 20.00 -5.73 6.73
CA ARG A 155 20.78 -4.52 6.97
C ARG A 155 21.72 -4.22 5.81
N SER A 156 22.51 -5.19 5.36
CA SER A 156 23.40 -5.01 4.20
C SER A 156 22.63 -4.69 2.92
N TRP A 157 21.50 -5.35 2.68
CA TRP A 157 20.63 -5.04 1.56
C TRP A 157 20.13 -3.58 1.62
N LEU A 158 19.71 -3.13 2.80
CA LEU A 158 19.21 -1.77 3.03
C LEU A 158 20.30 -0.72 2.82
N GLU A 159 21.52 -0.96 3.29
CA GLU A 159 22.68 -0.09 3.08
C GLU A 159 23.00 0.05 1.60
N VAL A 160 23.05 -1.07 0.85
CA VAL A 160 23.27 -1.05 -0.61
C VAL A 160 22.16 -0.27 -1.32
N LYS A 161 20.89 -0.47 -0.95
CA LYS A 161 19.78 0.27 -1.56
C LYS A 161 19.85 1.77 -1.30
N ARG A 162 20.19 2.18 -0.08
CA ARG A 162 20.39 3.58 0.29
C ARG A 162 21.56 4.21 -0.48
N ALA A 163 22.69 3.50 -0.58
CA ALA A 163 23.85 3.95 -1.34
C ALA A 163 23.53 4.13 -2.83
N LEU A 164 22.84 3.17 -3.45
CA LEU A 164 22.40 3.27 -4.85
C LEU A 164 21.42 4.42 -5.07
N LEU A 165 20.51 4.65 -4.12
CA LEU A 165 19.58 5.78 -4.19
C LEU A 165 20.33 7.12 -4.13
N LEU A 166 21.29 7.26 -3.22
CA LEU A 166 22.14 8.44 -3.13
C LEU A 166 22.98 8.66 -4.39
N LEU A 167 23.56 7.59 -4.94
CA LEU A 167 24.32 7.65 -6.19
C LEU A 167 23.44 8.14 -7.35
N LYS A 168 22.22 7.58 -7.50
CA LYS A 168 21.24 8.03 -8.48
C LYS A 168 20.93 9.53 -8.33
N PHE A 169 20.82 10.04 -7.10
CA PHE A 169 20.61 11.49 -6.88
C PHE A 169 21.82 12.33 -7.23
N ALA A 170 23.03 11.87 -6.91
CA ALA A 170 24.26 12.55 -7.28
C ALA A 170 24.39 12.66 -8.81
N GLU A 171 24.12 11.58 -9.54
CA GLU A 171 24.10 11.58 -11.01
C GLU A 171 23.06 12.56 -11.58
N ASN A 172 21.86 12.55 -11.02
CA ASN A 172 20.78 13.46 -11.46
C ASN A 172 21.10 14.94 -11.15
N SER A 173 21.91 15.23 -10.11
CA SER A 173 22.32 16.61 -9.81
C SER A 173 23.33 17.19 -10.80
N VAL A 174 24.07 16.34 -11.51
CA VAL A 174 24.98 16.76 -12.60
C VAL A 174 24.21 16.95 -13.91
N GLY A 175 23.07 16.28 -14.07
CA GLY A 175 22.19 16.44 -15.23
C GLY A 175 21.20 17.60 -15.11
N THR A 176 20.63 18.03 -16.25
CA THR A 176 19.57 19.06 -16.33
C THR A 176 18.19 18.54 -15.85
N ARG A 177 18.15 17.52 -14.97
CA ARG A 177 16.88 16.93 -14.53
C ARG A 177 16.29 17.79 -13.41
N VAL A 178 15.18 18.46 -13.72
CA VAL A 178 14.42 19.26 -12.76
C VAL A 178 13.59 18.34 -11.87
N SER A 179 13.84 18.44 -10.55
CA SER A 179 13.08 17.89 -9.41
C SER A 179 12.76 16.38 -9.42
N PRO A 180 12.86 15.68 -8.26
CA PRO A 180 12.44 14.28 -8.17
C PRO A 180 10.94 14.13 -8.46
N GLY A 181 10.57 13.07 -9.19
CA GLY A 181 9.17 12.70 -9.41
C GLY A 181 8.52 12.13 -8.14
N LEU A 182 7.20 11.90 -8.20
CA LEU A 182 6.43 11.38 -7.06
C LEU A 182 6.92 9.98 -6.63
N GLU A 183 7.27 9.12 -7.59
CA GLU A 183 7.81 7.79 -7.28
C GLU A 183 9.16 7.89 -6.56
N GLU A 184 10.07 8.75 -7.03
CA GLU A 184 11.35 8.97 -6.35
C GLU A 184 11.15 9.49 -4.94
N TRP A 185 10.20 10.41 -4.72
CA TRP A 185 9.87 10.91 -3.39
C TRP A 185 9.33 9.80 -2.46
N LEU A 186 8.40 8.96 -2.94
CA LEU A 186 7.89 7.82 -2.17
C LEU A 186 8.97 6.80 -1.83
N CYS A 187 9.87 6.53 -2.78
CA CYS A 187 11.02 5.65 -2.60
C CYS A 187 11.97 6.18 -1.52
N CYS A 188 12.29 7.49 -1.54
CA CYS A 188 13.06 8.15 -0.50
C CYS A 188 12.40 8.02 0.87
N GLN A 189 11.10 8.31 0.96
CA GLN A 189 10.36 8.23 2.22
C GLN A 189 10.40 6.80 2.80
N TYR A 190 10.31 5.78 1.94
CA TYR A 190 10.46 4.39 2.36
C TYR A 190 11.86 4.10 2.90
N PHE A 191 12.91 4.37 2.13
CA PHE A 191 14.28 4.05 2.52
C PHE A 191 14.81 4.89 3.68
N GLN A 192 14.26 6.09 3.89
CA GLN A 192 14.56 6.92 5.05
C GLN A 192 14.02 6.30 6.35
N GLY A 193 12.78 5.79 6.34
CA GLY A 193 12.10 5.32 7.55
C GLY A 193 12.23 3.83 7.85
N VAL A 194 12.54 3.00 6.86
CA VAL A 194 12.54 1.54 7.02
C VAL A 194 13.78 1.04 7.80
N THR A 195 13.58 0.03 8.65
CA THR A 195 14.64 -0.67 9.39
C THR A 195 14.67 -2.15 9.02
N GLU A 196 15.78 -2.83 9.27
CA GLU A 196 15.93 -4.28 9.07
C GLU A 196 14.86 -5.09 9.84
N HIS A 197 14.45 -4.62 11.02
CA HIS A 197 13.40 -5.25 11.81
C HIS A 197 12.03 -5.15 11.16
N THR A 198 11.67 -3.95 10.67
CA THR A 198 10.41 -3.75 9.94
C THR A 198 10.37 -4.57 8.65
N LEU A 199 11.49 -4.62 7.91
CA LEU A 199 11.63 -5.48 6.73
C LEU A 199 11.45 -6.95 7.09
N TYR A 200 12.07 -7.40 8.17
CA TYR A 200 11.99 -8.79 8.60
C TYR A 200 10.54 -9.21 8.89
N GLN A 201 9.79 -8.36 9.60
CA GLN A 201 8.39 -8.58 9.93
C GLN A 201 7.50 -8.58 8.67
N VAL A 202 7.62 -7.55 7.83
CA VAL A 202 6.81 -7.42 6.61
C VAL A 202 7.07 -8.60 5.66
N THR A 203 8.34 -8.95 5.44
CA THR A 203 8.72 -10.09 4.58
C THR A 203 8.31 -11.44 5.17
N GLN A 204 8.23 -11.56 6.51
CA GLN A 204 7.68 -12.77 7.16
C GLN A 204 6.20 -12.95 6.80
N VAL A 205 5.42 -11.87 6.85
CA VAL A 205 3.98 -11.91 6.59
C VAL A 205 3.69 -12.10 5.09
N LEU A 206 4.46 -11.42 4.24
CA LEU A 206 4.30 -11.44 2.79
C LEU A 206 4.72 -12.77 2.15
N TYR A 207 5.85 -13.34 2.59
CA TYR A 207 6.41 -14.57 2.04
C TYR A 207 6.17 -15.79 2.93
N ALA A 208 5.22 -15.70 3.87
CA ALA A 208 4.79 -16.85 4.63
C ALA A 208 4.30 -17.97 3.68
N PRO A 209 4.69 -19.22 3.93
CA PRO A 209 4.22 -20.37 3.16
C PRO A 209 2.69 -20.54 3.23
#